data_AF-A0A023HQK8-F1
#
_entry.id   AF-A0A023HQK8-F1
#
_cell.length_a   1.000
_cell.length_b   1.000
_cell.length_c   1.000
_cell.angle_alpha   90.00
_cell.angle_beta   90.00
_cell.angle_gamma   90.00
#
_symmetry.space_group_name_H-M   'P 1'
#
loop_
_entity.id
_entity.type
_entity.pdbx_description
1 polymer ?
#
loop_
_entity_poly.entity_id
_entity_poly.type
_entity_poly.pdbx_seq_one_letter_code
_entity_poly.pdbx_strand_id
1 'polypeptide(L)'
;MTTSWQFGPAVVIGSALLAFAAVIFSLSCLSNEHQNYGLQDCYIFLDRFITPDVNYLYASVGSLFASVASFGRDSRRLESRNVTIRSFFRGIDVRSLSKNVAEELLSDPESNLQSLLSWNEPHQGTKILPLSMFSTFLPPQSNNYGDPWWLLEGKGLPHSDGHVDGSIYTPPIYNTSAEALLGELFGMFHQNVFLITRASPAGTAAVVARSANGTLDIVFRSHIEFQISSPPQRPLWFTPAQFRGRVVIREDGSILHHFEAYVPADRQLNVDLEWLVQQHKGNTQNTEVDIGKVTEMCLSLDTVDGCSLSKQWASEGIAVEAFRKLDQMFFPFLQVPYYNLSAVVREAWSRQKLVHSIITWGPLDDQSC
;
A
#
# COMPACT_ATOMS: atom_id res chain seq x y z
N MET A 1 -30.68 13.96 -38.68
CA MET A 1 -30.16 15.26 -38.23
C MET A 1 -30.50 15.40 -36.76
N THR A 2 -29.55 15.09 -35.88
CA THR A 2 -29.65 15.32 -34.43
C THR A 2 -28.29 15.83 -33.99
N THR A 3 -28.23 17.11 -33.62
CA THR A 3 -27.04 17.82 -33.18
C THR A 3 -26.86 17.67 -31.67
N SER A 4 -25.76 17.05 -31.25
CA SER A 4 -25.33 17.03 -29.85
C SER A 4 -24.66 18.36 -29.50
N TRP A 5 -25.16 19.05 -28.48
CA TRP A 5 -24.51 20.24 -27.92
C TRP A 5 -23.43 19.78 -26.92
N GLN A 6 -22.16 20.01 -27.25
CA GLN A 6 -21.06 19.94 -26.29
C GLN A 6 -20.95 21.30 -25.59
N PHE A 7 -21.08 21.34 -24.27
CA PHE A 7 -20.81 22.54 -23.47
C PHE A 7 -19.31 22.66 -23.21
N GLY A 8 -18.74 23.84 -23.47
CA GLY A 8 -17.32 24.11 -23.24
C GLY A 8 -16.96 24.29 -21.75
N PRO A 9 -15.67 24.19 -21.39
CA PRO A 9 -15.17 24.23 -20.01
C PRO A 9 -15.51 25.51 -19.22
N ALA A 10 -15.79 26.63 -19.91
CA ALA A 10 -16.24 27.87 -19.28
C ALA A 10 -17.62 27.75 -18.62
N VAL A 11 -18.50 26.88 -19.13
CA VAL A 11 -19.85 26.66 -18.59
C VAL A 11 -19.81 25.86 -17.29
N VAL A 12 -18.85 24.93 -17.16
CA VAL A 12 -18.63 24.12 -15.95
C VAL A 12 -18.05 24.97 -14.81
N ILE A 13 -17.13 25.89 -15.13
CA ILE A 13 -16.56 26.82 -14.15
C ILE A 13 -17.62 27.82 -13.66
N GLY A 14 -18.46 28.32 -14.57
CA GLY A 14 -19.57 29.21 -14.22
C GLY A 14 -20.61 28.56 -13.31
N SER A 15 -20.92 27.28 -13.54
CA SER A 15 -21.89 26.53 -12.72
C SER A 15 -21.35 26.14 -11.34
N ALA A 16 -20.04 25.87 -11.22
CA ALA A 16 -19.40 25.65 -9.92
C ALA A 16 -19.34 26.94 -9.06
N LEU A 17 -19.04 28.09 -9.67
CA LEU A 17 -19.06 29.39 -8.99
C LEU A 17 -20.47 29.80 -8.57
N LEU A 18 -21.48 29.51 -9.38
CA LEU A 18 -22.89 29.71 -9.04
C LEU A 18 -23.34 28.81 -7.89
N ALA A 19 -22.92 27.54 -7.87
CA ALA A 19 -23.22 26.63 -6.77
C ALA A 19 -22.55 27.08 -5.45
N PHE A 20 -21.31 27.55 -5.52
CA PHE A 20 -20.58 28.07 -4.36
C PHE A 20 -21.21 29.37 -3.83
N ALA A 21 -21.58 30.29 -4.73
CA ALA A 21 -22.29 31.51 -4.37
C ALA A 21 -23.68 31.22 -3.79
N ALA A 22 -24.40 30.22 -4.30
CA ALA A 22 -25.69 29.79 -3.77
C ALA A 22 -25.56 29.18 -2.36
N VAL A 23 -24.52 28.38 -2.11
CA VAL A 23 -24.25 27.82 -0.78
C VAL A 23 -23.89 28.93 0.22
N ILE A 24 -23.03 29.88 -0.17
CA ILE A 24 -22.71 31.04 0.68
C ILE A 24 -23.94 31.90 0.93
N PHE A 25 -24.76 32.17 -0.09
CA PHE A 25 -25.98 32.97 0.04
C PHE A 25 -27.03 32.28 0.94
N SER A 26 -27.28 30.98 0.76
CA SER A 26 -28.20 30.22 1.61
C SER A 26 -27.73 30.14 3.06
N LEU A 27 -26.42 30.05 3.30
CA LEU A 27 -25.85 30.08 4.65
C LEU A 27 -25.92 31.48 5.28
N SER A 28 -25.77 32.53 4.47
CA SER A 28 -25.90 33.93 4.91
C SER A 28 -27.36 34.31 5.26
N CYS A 29 -28.34 33.70 4.59
CA CYS A 29 -29.76 33.87 4.91
C CYS A 29 -30.22 33.12 6.18
N LEU A 30 -29.45 32.12 6.64
CA LEU A 30 -29.75 31.37 7.87
C LEU A 30 -29.11 32.01 9.11
N SER A 31 -28.04 32.80 8.95
CA SER A 31 -27.46 33.59 10.03
C SER A 31 -28.12 34.97 10.07
N ASN A 32 -28.88 35.28 11.12
CA ASN A 32 -29.60 36.54 11.27
C ASN A 32 -28.69 37.75 11.62
N GLU A 33 -27.40 37.70 11.28
CA GLU A 33 -26.43 38.76 11.52
C GLU A 33 -25.68 39.11 10.24
N HIS A 34 -25.93 40.32 9.74
CA HIS A 34 -25.16 40.91 8.65
C HIS A 34 -23.77 41.31 9.14
N GLN A 35 -22.78 40.43 8.97
CA GLN A 35 -21.36 40.79 9.02
C GLN A 35 -20.59 40.20 7.84
N ASN A 36 -19.66 41.00 7.29
CA ASN A 36 -18.75 40.61 6.22
C ASN A 36 -17.73 39.60 6.76
N TYR A 37 -17.93 38.31 6.49
CA TYR A 37 -16.98 37.26 6.83
C TYR A 37 -15.85 37.17 5.79
N GLY A 38 -14.61 37.04 6.25
CA GLY A 38 -13.48 36.71 5.40
C GLY A 38 -13.42 35.21 5.10
N LEU A 39 -12.64 34.80 4.09
CA LEU A 39 -12.42 33.39 3.71
C LEU A 39 -11.97 32.51 4.89
N GLN A 40 -11.23 33.07 5.84
CA GLN A 40 -10.76 32.39 7.05
C GLN A 40 -11.89 32.04 8.01
N ASP A 41 -12.91 32.89 8.12
CA ASP A 41 -14.04 32.71 9.04
C ASP A 41 -15.02 31.65 8.51
N CYS A 42 -15.11 31.49 7.18
CA CYS A 42 -15.86 30.43 6.53
C CYS A 42 -15.34 29.03 6.90
N TYR A 43 -14.03 28.85 7.09
CA TYR A 43 -13.45 27.56 7.50
C TYR A 43 -13.86 27.16 8.92
N ILE A 44 -13.83 28.12 9.86
CA ILE A 44 -14.23 27.89 11.26
C ILE A 44 -15.72 27.57 11.37
N PHE A 45 -16.53 28.16 10.49
CA PHE A 45 -17.97 27.93 10.46
C PHE A 45 -18.34 26.56 9.86
N LEU A 46 -17.63 26.12 8.80
CA LEU A 46 -17.84 24.81 8.17
C LEU A 46 -17.44 23.63 9.07
N ASP A 47 -16.45 23.81 9.94
CA ASP A 47 -15.99 22.81 10.91
C ASP A 47 -17.08 22.40 11.93
N ARG A 48 -18.15 23.20 12.05
CA ARG A 48 -19.27 22.95 12.97
C ARG A 48 -20.39 22.09 12.36
N PHE A 49 -20.35 21.78 11.07
CA PHE A 49 -21.43 21.06 10.36
C PHE A 49 -21.02 19.66 9.89
N ILE A 50 -20.06 19.01 10.56
CA ILE A 50 -19.57 17.67 10.20
C ILE A 50 -20.68 16.62 10.33
N THR A 51 -21.31 16.30 9.19
CA THR A 51 -22.06 15.06 8.96
C THR A 51 -21.41 14.29 7.80
N PRO A 52 -21.65 12.97 7.67
CA PRO A 52 -20.98 12.13 6.66
C PRO A 52 -21.12 12.64 5.22
N ASP A 53 -22.26 13.25 4.89
CA ASP A 53 -22.54 13.81 3.56
C ASP A 53 -21.73 15.09 3.26
N VAL A 54 -21.29 15.80 4.30
CA VAL A 54 -20.46 17.02 4.17
C VAL A 54 -18.99 16.68 3.91
N ASN A 55 -18.51 15.51 4.33
CA ASN A 55 -17.12 15.06 4.07
C ASN A 55 -16.83 14.88 2.57
N TYR A 56 -17.83 14.42 1.79
CA TYR A 56 -17.68 14.31 0.34
C TYR A 56 -17.56 15.68 -0.33
N LEU A 57 -18.36 16.65 0.12
CA LEU A 57 -18.26 18.04 -0.33
C LEU A 57 -16.92 18.66 0.10
N TYR A 58 -16.45 18.36 1.31
CA TYR A 58 -15.18 18.85 1.86
C TYR A 58 -13.97 18.28 1.10
N ALA A 59 -13.99 17.00 0.73
CA ALA A 59 -12.94 16.38 -0.08
C ALA A 59 -12.92 16.96 -1.51
N SER A 60 -14.10 17.17 -2.09
CA SER A 60 -14.25 17.73 -3.43
C SER A 60 -13.79 19.19 -3.49
N VAL A 61 -14.20 19.99 -2.51
CA VAL A 61 -13.82 21.40 -2.34
C VAL A 61 -12.35 21.52 -1.92
N GLY A 62 -11.82 20.61 -1.10
CA GLY A 62 -10.41 20.52 -0.74
C GLY A 62 -9.51 20.22 -1.94
N SER A 63 -9.95 19.35 -2.86
CA SER A 63 -9.25 19.11 -4.13
C SER A 63 -9.28 20.35 -5.04
N LEU A 64 -10.39 21.08 -5.04
CA LEU A 64 -10.55 22.32 -5.80
C LEU A 64 -9.68 23.44 -5.22
N PHE A 65 -9.62 23.58 -3.90
CA PHE A 65 -8.74 24.54 -3.24
C PHE A 65 -7.26 24.13 -3.33
N ALA A 66 -6.90 22.85 -3.36
CA ALA A 66 -5.52 22.45 -3.67
C ALA A 66 -5.12 22.88 -5.10
N SER A 67 -6.07 22.91 -6.03
CA SER A 67 -5.88 23.42 -7.40
C SER A 67 -5.85 24.94 -7.53
N VAL A 68 -6.43 25.67 -6.56
CA VAL A 68 -6.51 27.15 -6.56
C VAL A 68 -5.48 27.78 -5.61
N ALA A 69 -5.17 27.19 -4.46
CA ALA A 69 -4.14 27.62 -3.51
C ALA A 69 -2.71 27.44 -4.04
N SER A 70 -2.54 26.74 -5.16
CA SER A 70 -1.33 26.71 -5.97
C SER A 70 -1.08 28.03 -6.73
N PHE A 71 -1.91 29.07 -6.58
CA PHE A 71 -1.67 30.41 -7.12
C PHE A 71 -0.65 31.28 -6.34
N GLY A 72 -0.06 30.77 -5.25
CA GLY A 72 0.88 31.53 -4.39
C GLY A 72 2.35 31.09 -4.43
N ARG A 73 2.71 30.02 -5.14
CA ARG A 73 4.11 29.66 -5.43
C ARG A 73 4.21 29.36 -6.92
N ASP A 74 5.00 30.18 -7.62
CA ASP A 74 5.40 30.05 -9.03
C ASP A 74 4.90 28.78 -9.73
N SER A 75 3.68 28.88 -10.26
CA SER A 75 3.03 27.87 -11.09
C SER A 75 3.67 27.88 -12.47
N ARG A 76 4.89 27.34 -12.57
CA ARG A 76 5.32 26.72 -13.82
C ARG A 76 4.35 25.58 -14.06
N ARG A 77 3.57 25.68 -15.14
CA ARG A 77 2.82 24.57 -15.74
C ARG A 77 3.59 23.26 -15.54
N LEU A 78 3.14 22.43 -14.61
CA LEU A 78 3.53 21.04 -14.57
C LEU A 78 2.81 20.44 -15.78
N GLU A 79 3.48 20.40 -16.94
CA GLU A 79 3.04 19.46 -17.97
C GLU A 79 2.94 18.11 -17.28
N SER A 80 1.78 17.46 -17.38
CA SER A 80 1.52 16.15 -16.77
C SER A 80 2.49 15.13 -17.36
N ARG A 81 3.69 15.05 -16.79
CA ARG A 81 4.68 14.06 -17.14
C ARG A 81 4.16 12.73 -16.65
N ASN A 82 4.06 11.78 -17.54
CA ASN A 82 3.73 10.41 -17.16
C ASN A 82 5.03 9.61 -17.01
N VAL A 83 4.98 8.61 -16.15
CA VAL A 83 6.02 7.60 -16.00
C VAL A 83 5.44 6.25 -16.37
N THR A 84 6.29 5.38 -16.92
CA THR A 84 5.90 4.02 -17.29
C THR A 84 6.46 3.07 -16.24
N ILE A 85 5.59 2.28 -15.62
CA ILE A 85 5.94 1.20 -14.69
C ILE A 85 5.76 -0.13 -15.41
N ARG A 86 6.66 -1.08 -15.16
CA ARG A 86 6.61 -2.45 -15.67
C ARG A 86 6.47 -3.42 -14.52
N SER A 87 5.68 -4.47 -14.71
CA SER A 87 5.54 -5.56 -13.76
C SER A 87 6.19 -6.83 -14.29
N PHE A 88 6.75 -7.60 -13.36
CA PHE A 88 7.35 -8.90 -13.59
C PHE A 88 6.83 -9.82 -12.51
N PHE A 89 6.18 -10.91 -12.90
CA PHE A 89 5.62 -11.89 -11.96
C PHE A 89 5.76 -13.28 -12.54
N ARG A 90 6.17 -14.21 -11.69
CA ARG A 90 6.05 -15.65 -11.94
C ARG A 90 5.17 -16.23 -10.85
N GLY A 91 4.21 -17.04 -11.26
CA GLY A 91 3.35 -17.79 -10.34
C GLY A 91 4.13 -18.57 -9.30
N ILE A 92 3.43 -18.93 -8.24
CA ILE A 92 4.02 -19.66 -7.11
C ILE A 92 4.69 -20.96 -7.57
N ASP A 93 5.84 -21.29 -6.99
CA ASP A 93 6.47 -22.59 -7.18
C ASP A 93 5.68 -23.64 -6.41
N VAL A 94 4.83 -24.38 -7.12
CA VAL A 94 4.00 -25.44 -6.54
C VAL A 94 4.83 -26.51 -5.82
N ARG A 95 6.11 -26.68 -6.17
CA ARG A 95 7.01 -27.64 -5.49
C ARG A 95 7.45 -27.17 -4.10
N SER A 96 7.27 -25.89 -3.78
CA SER A 96 7.56 -25.33 -2.47
C SER A 96 6.41 -25.54 -1.46
N LEU A 97 5.21 -25.88 -1.95
CA LEU A 97 4.03 -26.10 -1.13
C LEU A 97 4.13 -27.43 -0.37
N SER A 98 3.61 -27.44 0.86
CA SER A 98 3.54 -28.66 1.65
C SER A 98 2.37 -29.56 1.21
N LYS A 99 1.31 -28.95 0.66
CA LYS A 99 0.12 -29.65 0.16
C LYS A 99 0.26 -30.09 -1.29
N ASN A 100 -0.33 -31.23 -1.60
CA ASN A 100 -0.39 -31.74 -2.96
C ASN A 100 -1.56 -31.10 -3.75
N VAL A 101 -1.28 -29.97 -4.38
CA VAL A 101 -2.26 -29.21 -5.17
C VAL A 101 -2.95 -30.07 -6.23
N ALA A 102 -2.24 -31.01 -6.87
CA ALA A 102 -2.81 -31.86 -7.90
C ALA A 102 -3.87 -32.82 -7.33
N GLU A 103 -3.60 -33.41 -6.16
CA GLU A 103 -4.59 -34.26 -5.48
C GLU A 103 -5.80 -33.46 -5.00
N GLU A 104 -5.60 -32.25 -4.47
CA GLU A 104 -6.71 -31.38 -4.06
C GLU A 104 -7.63 -31.03 -5.23
N LEU A 105 -7.06 -30.66 -6.38
CA LEU A 105 -7.83 -30.35 -7.60
C LEU A 105 -8.57 -31.56 -8.18
N LEU A 106 -8.01 -32.77 -8.04
CA LEU A 106 -8.69 -34.00 -8.44
C LEU A 106 -9.86 -34.35 -7.53
N SER A 107 -9.77 -33.98 -6.24
CA SER A 107 -10.81 -34.25 -5.24
C SER A 107 -11.95 -33.23 -5.26
N ASP A 108 -11.67 -31.97 -5.62
CA ASP A 108 -12.64 -30.88 -5.70
C ASP A 108 -12.43 -30.08 -7.01
N PRO A 109 -13.24 -30.36 -8.05
CA PRO A 109 -13.17 -29.63 -9.32
C PRO A 109 -13.51 -28.12 -9.20
N GLU A 110 -14.16 -27.70 -8.13
CA GLU A 110 -14.46 -26.29 -7.82
C GLU A 110 -13.44 -25.68 -6.85
N SER A 111 -12.31 -26.38 -6.62
CA SER A 111 -11.26 -25.91 -5.73
C SER A 111 -10.71 -24.56 -6.18
N ASN A 112 -10.63 -23.66 -5.21
CA ASN A 112 -10.04 -22.34 -5.33
C ASN A 112 -8.52 -22.39 -5.66
N LEU A 113 -7.85 -23.53 -5.47
CA LEU A 113 -6.45 -23.71 -5.90
C LEU A 113 -6.29 -23.65 -7.43
N GLN A 114 -7.36 -23.78 -8.20
CA GLN A 114 -7.33 -23.58 -9.64
C GLN A 114 -6.91 -22.14 -9.97
N SER A 115 -7.37 -21.16 -9.19
CA SER A 115 -6.98 -19.75 -9.34
C SER A 115 -5.49 -19.55 -9.10
N LEU A 116 -4.92 -20.24 -8.11
CA LEU A 116 -3.49 -20.21 -7.80
C LEU A 116 -2.64 -20.70 -8.97
N LEU A 117 -3.03 -21.80 -9.62
CA LEU A 117 -2.30 -22.33 -10.78
C LEU A 117 -2.46 -21.46 -12.02
N SER A 118 -3.61 -20.78 -12.17
CA SER A 118 -3.89 -19.93 -13.32
C SER A 118 -3.19 -18.57 -13.26
N TRP A 119 -2.84 -18.09 -12.05
CA TRP A 119 -2.18 -16.81 -11.88
C TRP A 119 -0.66 -16.96 -11.96
N ASN A 120 -0.14 -16.95 -13.18
CA ASN A 120 1.27 -17.16 -13.48
C ASN A 120 1.97 -15.95 -14.14
N GLU A 121 1.22 -14.91 -14.49
CA GLU A 121 1.69 -13.66 -15.10
C GLU A 121 0.94 -12.45 -14.53
N PRO A 122 1.50 -11.22 -14.60
CA PRO A 122 0.83 -10.04 -14.09
C PRO A 122 -0.45 -9.73 -14.87
N HIS A 123 -1.48 -9.23 -14.19
CA HIS A 123 -2.69 -8.70 -14.83
C HIS A 123 -2.39 -7.57 -15.84
N GLN A 124 -1.41 -6.71 -15.54
CA GLN A 124 -0.95 -5.63 -16.42
C GLN A 124 0.58 -5.58 -16.46
N GLY A 125 1.19 -5.96 -17.59
CA GLY A 125 2.64 -5.95 -17.78
C GLY A 125 3.29 -4.55 -17.76
N THR A 126 2.54 -3.53 -18.16
CA THR A 126 3.00 -2.13 -18.22
C THR A 126 1.85 -1.19 -17.86
N LYS A 127 2.17 -0.09 -17.17
CA LYS A 127 1.21 0.93 -16.77
C LYS A 127 1.80 2.32 -16.86
N ILE A 128 1.02 3.26 -17.39
CA ILE A 128 1.41 4.67 -17.49
C ILE A 128 0.69 5.42 -16.36
N LEU A 129 1.45 6.07 -15.48
CA LEU A 129 0.93 6.81 -14.32
C LEU A 129 1.39 8.26 -14.35
N PRO A 130 0.56 9.22 -13.91
CA PRO A 130 1.01 10.59 -13.70
C PRO A 130 2.14 10.65 -12.67
N LEU A 131 3.23 11.35 -13.00
CA LEU A 131 4.36 11.57 -12.11
C LEU A 131 3.94 12.18 -10.77
N SER A 132 2.93 13.07 -10.80
CA SER A 132 2.41 13.73 -9.60
C SER A 132 1.90 12.77 -8.53
N MET A 133 1.49 11.56 -8.89
CA MET A 133 1.04 10.57 -7.90
C MET A 133 2.20 10.16 -6.97
N PHE A 134 3.43 10.08 -7.49
CA PHE A 134 4.61 9.63 -6.75
C PHE A 134 5.05 10.62 -5.65
N SER A 135 4.54 11.85 -5.65
CA SER A 135 4.71 12.79 -4.54
C SER A 135 4.16 12.26 -3.21
N THR A 136 3.27 11.25 -3.25
CA THR A 136 2.82 10.50 -2.07
C THR A 136 4.00 9.95 -1.26
N PHE A 137 5.09 9.55 -1.91
CA PHE A 137 6.28 9.04 -1.23
C PHE A 137 7.11 10.11 -0.53
N LEU A 138 6.81 11.40 -0.70
CA LEU A 138 7.56 12.45 -0.01
C LEU A 138 7.25 12.43 1.50
N PRO A 139 8.27 12.64 2.36
CA PRO A 139 8.06 12.66 3.80
C PRO A 139 7.14 13.83 4.21
N PRO A 140 6.30 13.66 5.25
CA PRO A 140 5.58 14.76 5.87
C PRO A 140 6.55 15.88 6.31
N GLN A 141 6.09 17.14 6.31
CA GLN A 141 6.94 18.28 6.69
C GLN A 141 7.54 18.17 8.11
N SER A 142 6.88 17.42 9.00
CA SER A 142 7.31 17.17 10.38
C SER A 142 8.25 15.97 10.55
N ASN A 143 8.51 15.20 9.50
CA ASN A 143 9.32 13.99 9.59
C ASN A 143 10.82 14.32 9.53
N ASN A 144 11.58 13.80 10.47
CA ASN A 144 13.04 13.87 10.44
C ASN A 144 13.58 12.79 9.50
N TYR A 145 14.53 13.14 8.63
CA TYR A 145 15.15 12.16 7.75
C TYR A 145 15.78 11.01 8.55
N GLY A 146 15.56 9.80 8.05
CA GLY A 146 15.92 8.58 8.73
C GLY A 146 14.87 8.08 9.71
N ASP A 147 13.85 8.84 10.11
CA ASP A 147 12.75 8.30 10.92
C ASP A 147 11.62 7.81 10.01
N PRO A 148 11.08 6.61 10.22
CA PRO A 148 10.06 6.07 9.34
C PRO A 148 8.70 6.75 9.58
N TRP A 149 7.86 6.80 8.54
CA TRP A 149 6.48 7.28 8.60
C TRP A 149 5.54 6.37 7.83
N TRP A 150 4.25 6.42 8.17
CA TRP A 150 3.20 5.69 7.46
C TRP A 150 2.79 6.41 6.18
N LEU A 151 2.82 5.69 5.06
CA LEU A 151 2.09 6.06 3.84
C LEU A 151 0.64 5.60 3.94
N LEU A 152 0.46 4.42 4.53
CA LEU A 152 -0.83 3.82 4.81
C LEU A 152 -0.70 3.04 6.13
N GLU A 153 -1.35 3.52 7.19
CA GLU A 153 -1.28 2.89 8.51
C GLU A 153 -2.41 1.85 8.67
N GLY A 154 -2.08 0.63 9.08
CA GLY A 154 -3.06 -0.43 9.34
C GLY A 154 -3.89 -0.26 10.64
N LYS A 155 -4.03 0.96 11.16
CA LYS A 155 -4.77 1.21 12.41
C LYS A 155 -6.27 1.03 12.21
N GLY A 156 -6.90 0.34 13.15
CA GLY A 156 -8.37 0.27 13.23
C GLY A 156 -9.01 -0.83 12.39
N LEU A 157 -8.27 -1.89 12.04
CA LEU A 157 -8.81 -3.11 11.44
C LEU A 157 -10.04 -3.60 12.22
N PRO A 158 -11.27 -3.51 11.67
CA PRO A 158 -12.48 -3.97 12.37
C PRO A 158 -12.54 -5.51 12.51
N HIS A 159 -11.60 -6.24 11.90
CA HIS A 159 -11.55 -7.69 11.78
C HIS A 159 -10.12 -8.24 11.96
N SER A 160 -9.36 -7.69 12.91
CA SER A 160 -7.94 -8.01 13.12
C SER A 160 -7.65 -9.41 13.71
N ASP A 161 -8.58 -10.37 13.62
CA ASP A 161 -8.34 -11.74 14.06
C ASP A 161 -7.65 -12.59 12.97
N GLY A 162 -7.46 -12.03 11.77
CA GLY A 162 -6.82 -12.70 10.64
C GLY A 162 -7.73 -13.74 9.98
N HIS A 163 -9.00 -13.87 10.37
CA HIS A 163 -9.86 -14.89 9.80
C HIS A 163 -10.23 -14.58 8.35
N VAL A 164 -10.24 -15.63 7.52
CA VAL A 164 -10.76 -15.58 6.14
C VAL A 164 -12.28 -15.40 6.20
N ASP A 165 -12.75 -14.17 5.92
CA ASP A 165 -14.18 -13.96 5.64
C ASP A 165 -14.53 -14.57 4.27
N GLY A 166 -15.44 -15.54 4.27
CA GLY A 166 -15.90 -16.24 3.08
C GLY A 166 -16.61 -15.39 2.04
N SER A 167 -16.91 -14.12 2.34
CA SER A 167 -17.72 -13.24 1.50
C SER A 167 -16.93 -12.10 0.83
N ILE A 168 -15.65 -11.92 1.16
CA ILE A 168 -14.85 -10.79 0.67
C ILE A 168 -14.00 -11.23 -0.54
N TYR A 169 -14.31 -10.66 -1.71
CA TYR A 169 -13.55 -10.84 -2.95
C TYR A 169 -12.99 -9.52 -3.50
N THR A 170 -13.71 -8.43 -3.27
CA THR A 170 -13.38 -7.12 -3.83
C THR A 170 -12.71 -6.23 -2.79
N PRO A 171 -11.65 -5.49 -3.17
CA PRO A 171 -10.99 -4.59 -2.24
C PRO A 171 -11.89 -3.41 -1.86
N PRO A 172 -11.64 -2.79 -0.69
CA PRO A 172 -12.34 -1.57 -0.30
C PRO A 172 -12.01 -0.41 -1.25
N ILE A 173 -12.85 0.63 -1.22
CA ILE A 173 -12.63 1.84 -2.01
C ILE A 173 -11.41 2.60 -1.46
N TYR A 174 -10.53 3.04 -2.37
CA TYR A 174 -9.37 3.87 -2.05
C TYR A 174 -9.79 5.32 -1.77
N ASN A 175 -9.44 5.86 -0.61
CA ASN A 175 -9.90 7.18 -0.15
C ASN A 175 -8.77 8.21 -0.05
N THR A 176 -7.52 7.78 -0.15
CA THR A 176 -6.34 8.64 -0.06
C THR A 176 -5.49 8.55 -1.33
N SER A 177 -4.64 9.56 -1.57
CA SER A 177 -3.68 9.54 -2.68
C SER A 177 -2.69 8.37 -2.60
N ALA A 178 -2.35 7.95 -1.37
CA ALA A 178 -1.51 6.78 -1.13
C ALA A 178 -2.21 5.49 -1.55
N GLU A 179 -3.45 5.27 -1.12
CA GLU A 179 -4.22 4.11 -1.53
C GLU A 179 -4.44 4.08 -3.04
N ALA A 180 -4.75 5.23 -3.66
CA ALA A 180 -4.90 5.32 -5.11
C ALA A 180 -3.61 4.90 -5.83
N LEU A 181 -2.44 5.46 -5.46
CA LEU A 181 -1.18 5.08 -6.10
C LEU A 181 -0.81 3.61 -5.86
N LEU A 182 -0.87 3.14 -4.61
CA LEU A 182 -0.50 1.77 -4.26
C LEU A 182 -1.47 0.78 -4.93
N GLY A 183 -2.76 1.07 -4.97
CA GLY A 183 -3.77 0.28 -5.66
C GLY A 183 -3.51 0.21 -7.17
N GLU A 184 -3.14 1.32 -7.81
CA GLU A 184 -2.77 1.33 -9.23
C GLU A 184 -1.50 0.52 -9.50
N LEU A 185 -0.49 0.59 -8.62
CA LEU A 185 0.79 -0.11 -8.75
C LEU A 185 0.65 -1.62 -8.51
N PHE A 186 0.16 -2.03 -7.34
CA PHE A 186 0.07 -3.44 -6.98
C PHE A 186 -1.11 -4.13 -7.67
N GLY A 187 -2.12 -3.37 -8.10
CA GLY A 187 -3.18 -3.84 -8.98
C GLY A 187 -2.68 -4.31 -10.35
N MET A 188 -1.43 -3.96 -10.74
CA MET A 188 -0.79 -4.53 -11.93
C MET A 188 -0.57 -6.04 -11.82
N PHE A 189 -0.45 -6.59 -10.62
CA PHE A 189 -0.31 -8.04 -10.43
C PHE A 189 -1.66 -8.75 -10.49
N HIS A 190 -2.66 -8.21 -9.78
CA HIS A 190 -4.01 -8.76 -9.74
C HIS A 190 -5.04 -7.67 -9.40
N GLN A 191 -6.24 -7.74 -9.98
CA GLN A 191 -7.30 -6.73 -9.80
C GLN A 191 -7.80 -6.58 -8.36
N ASN A 192 -7.79 -7.68 -7.60
CA ASN A 192 -8.27 -7.72 -6.21
C ASN A 192 -7.07 -7.61 -5.25
N VAL A 193 -6.54 -6.40 -5.12
CA VAL A 193 -5.42 -6.08 -4.23
C VAL A 193 -5.91 -5.39 -2.96
N PHE A 194 -5.52 -5.91 -1.81
CA PHE A 194 -5.85 -5.37 -0.51
C PHE A 194 -4.59 -4.74 0.08
N LEU A 195 -4.61 -3.41 0.22
CA LEU A 195 -3.46 -2.60 0.64
C LEU A 195 -3.20 -2.64 2.14
N ILE A 196 -4.16 -3.17 2.90
CA ILE A 196 -4.05 -3.50 4.31
C ILE A 196 -4.38 -4.98 4.42
N THR A 197 -3.46 -5.76 4.97
CA THR A 197 -3.62 -7.18 5.23
C THR A 197 -4.61 -7.43 6.38
N ARG A 198 -5.33 -8.56 6.32
CA ARG A 198 -6.22 -9.03 7.39
C ARG A 198 -5.47 -9.34 8.69
N ALA A 199 -4.25 -9.84 8.60
CA ALA A 199 -3.37 -10.12 9.74
C ALA A 199 -2.21 -9.12 9.82
N SER A 200 -1.72 -8.86 11.04
CA SER A 200 -0.49 -8.10 11.24
C SER A 200 0.71 -8.93 10.79
N PRO A 201 1.78 -8.30 10.25
CA PRO A 201 1.96 -6.86 10.03
C PRO A 201 1.09 -6.29 8.91
N ALA A 202 0.62 -5.05 9.05
CA ALA A 202 -0.29 -4.43 8.10
C ALA A 202 0.09 -2.98 7.76
N GLY A 203 -0.09 -2.61 6.48
CA GLY A 203 0.13 -1.26 5.98
C GLY A 203 1.45 -1.05 5.25
N THR A 204 1.72 0.21 4.93
CA THR A 204 2.88 0.65 4.17
C THR A 204 3.59 1.79 4.88
N ALA A 205 4.86 1.61 5.18
CA ALA A 205 5.71 2.63 5.79
C ALA A 205 6.94 2.91 4.93
N ALA A 206 7.45 4.13 5.03
CA ALA A 206 8.61 4.61 4.29
C ALA A 206 9.60 5.31 5.20
N VAL A 207 10.85 5.41 4.76
CA VAL A 207 11.91 6.14 5.45
C VAL A 207 12.87 6.75 4.42
N VAL A 208 13.31 7.99 4.67
CA VAL A 208 14.36 8.61 3.86
C VAL A 208 15.70 7.97 4.25
N ALA A 209 16.26 7.16 3.36
CA ALA A 209 17.56 6.53 3.56
C ALA A 209 18.70 7.55 3.34
N ARG A 210 18.54 8.45 2.36
CA ARG A 210 19.51 9.52 2.06
C ARG A 210 18.82 10.71 1.42
N SER A 211 19.33 11.92 1.68
CA SER A 211 19.04 13.12 0.90
C SER A 211 20.36 13.68 0.36
N ALA A 212 20.37 14.03 -0.93
CA ALA A 212 21.50 14.69 -1.56
C ALA A 212 21.04 15.49 -2.78
N ASN A 213 21.58 16.71 -2.97
CA ASN A 213 21.37 17.55 -4.16
C ASN A 213 19.87 17.78 -4.49
N GLY A 214 19.02 17.96 -3.49
CA GLY A 214 17.57 18.15 -3.66
C GLY A 214 16.83 16.89 -4.11
N THR A 215 17.42 15.71 -3.94
CA THR A 215 16.81 14.41 -4.24
C THR A 215 16.79 13.55 -3.00
N LEU A 216 15.67 12.87 -2.79
CA LEU A 216 15.46 11.92 -1.71
C LEU A 216 15.59 10.50 -2.26
N ASP A 217 16.34 9.68 -1.53
CA ASP A 217 16.44 8.23 -1.70
C ASP A 217 15.64 7.60 -0.56
N ILE A 218 14.46 7.10 -0.89
CA ILE A 218 13.44 6.65 0.06
C ILE A 218 13.28 5.15 -0.11
N VAL A 219 13.29 4.42 1.00
CA VAL A 219 12.84 3.02 0.99
C VAL A 219 11.50 2.90 1.64
N PHE A 220 10.75 1.89 1.22
CA PHE A 220 9.49 1.56 1.84
C PHE A 220 9.33 0.06 1.96
N ARG A 221 8.44 -0.31 2.89
CA ARG A 221 8.01 -1.67 3.14
C ARG A 221 6.49 -1.67 3.15
N SER A 222 5.91 -2.62 2.44
CA SER A 222 4.46 -2.73 2.26
C SER A 222 4.00 -4.16 2.52
N HIS A 223 2.93 -4.27 3.31
CA HIS A 223 2.21 -5.51 3.56
C HIS A 223 0.89 -5.46 2.81
N ILE A 224 0.78 -6.30 1.79
CA ILE A 224 -0.30 -6.33 0.82
C ILE A 224 -0.69 -7.78 0.62
N GLU A 225 -1.98 -8.03 0.46
CA GLU A 225 -2.50 -9.35 0.10
C GLU A 225 -3.38 -9.27 -1.15
N PHE A 226 -3.56 -10.41 -1.79
CA PHE A 226 -4.36 -10.55 -3.00
C PHE A 226 -5.42 -11.61 -2.77
N GLN A 227 -6.65 -11.29 -3.15
CA GLN A 227 -7.74 -12.25 -3.17
C GLN A 227 -7.88 -12.76 -4.61
N ILE A 228 -7.35 -13.95 -4.90
CA ILE A 228 -7.07 -14.36 -6.29
C ILE A 228 -8.16 -15.23 -6.92
N SER A 229 -9.13 -15.65 -6.13
CA SER A 229 -10.29 -16.40 -6.64
C SER A 229 -11.46 -15.46 -6.94
N SER A 230 -12.53 -16.01 -7.50
CA SER A 230 -13.78 -15.28 -7.74
C SER A 230 -14.94 -16.26 -7.62
N PRO A 231 -16.16 -15.82 -7.29
CA PRO A 231 -17.30 -16.72 -7.29
C PRO A 231 -17.46 -17.41 -8.67
N PRO A 232 -17.77 -18.71 -8.72
CA PRO A 232 -18.23 -19.56 -7.61
C PRO A 232 -17.12 -20.17 -6.74
N GLN A 233 -15.83 -20.04 -7.10
CA GLN A 233 -14.74 -20.54 -6.26
C GLN A 233 -14.72 -19.78 -4.92
N ARG A 234 -14.42 -20.50 -3.84
CA ARG A 234 -14.27 -19.94 -2.49
C ARG A 234 -13.04 -19.02 -2.39
N PRO A 235 -12.95 -18.12 -1.38
CA PRO A 235 -11.81 -17.22 -1.27
C PRO A 235 -10.48 -17.96 -1.11
N LEU A 236 -9.49 -17.55 -1.90
CA LEU A 236 -8.08 -17.87 -1.72
C LEU A 236 -7.31 -16.56 -1.58
N TRP A 237 -6.66 -16.40 -0.44
CA TRP A 237 -5.80 -15.27 -0.11
C TRP A 237 -4.35 -15.63 -0.33
N PHE A 238 -3.66 -14.72 -1.01
CA PHE A 238 -2.27 -14.83 -1.36
C PHE A 238 -1.54 -13.63 -0.76
N THR A 239 -0.72 -13.87 0.25
CA THR A 239 -0.12 -12.82 1.07
C THR A 239 1.40 -12.92 1.01
N PRO A 240 2.07 -12.16 0.12
CA PRO A 240 3.52 -12.03 0.18
C PRO A 240 3.98 -11.58 1.56
N ALA A 241 5.11 -12.11 2.02
CA ALA A 241 5.71 -11.74 3.31
C ALA A 241 5.90 -10.22 3.42
N GLN A 242 6.44 -9.60 2.37
CA GLN A 242 6.48 -8.15 2.22
C GLN A 242 6.82 -7.77 0.78
N PHE A 243 6.48 -6.54 0.40
CA PHE A 243 7.18 -5.82 -0.65
C PHE A 243 8.22 -4.88 -0.04
N ARG A 244 9.46 -4.97 -0.53
CA ARG A 244 10.48 -3.94 -0.33
C ARG A 244 10.51 -3.04 -1.55
N GLY A 245 10.62 -1.75 -1.34
CA GLY A 245 10.72 -0.81 -2.44
C GLY A 245 11.66 0.33 -2.19
N ARG A 246 12.01 1.00 -3.30
CA ARG A 246 12.90 2.15 -3.32
C ARG A 246 12.35 3.18 -4.31
N VAL A 247 12.38 4.44 -3.88
CA VAL A 247 11.95 5.59 -4.65
C VAL A 247 13.05 6.63 -4.59
N VAL A 248 13.58 7.03 -5.75
CA VAL A 248 14.49 8.16 -5.85
C VAL A 248 13.75 9.29 -6.54
N ILE A 249 13.44 10.35 -5.82
CA ILE A 249 12.55 11.43 -6.29
C ILE A 249 13.11 12.79 -5.86
N ARG A 250 12.92 13.83 -6.69
CA ARG A 250 13.24 15.20 -6.28
C ARG A 250 12.38 15.62 -5.08
N GLU A 251 12.94 16.42 -4.19
CA GLU A 251 12.27 16.93 -2.98
C GLU A 251 10.97 17.71 -3.28
N ASP A 252 10.84 18.29 -4.48
CA ASP A 252 9.64 18.97 -4.95
C ASP A 252 8.64 18.06 -5.71
N GLY A 253 8.94 16.76 -5.83
CA GLY A 253 8.14 15.77 -6.56
C GLY A 253 8.19 15.90 -8.09
N SER A 254 9.00 16.80 -8.65
CA SER A 254 8.95 17.14 -10.08
C SER A 254 9.68 16.16 -11.00
N ILE A 255 10.52 15.27 -10.46
CA ILE A 255 11.21 14.20 -11.20
C ILE A 255 11.31 12.94 -10.35
N LEU A 256 10.89 11.81 -10.93
CA LEU A 256 11.14 10.47 -10.44
C LEU A 256 12.35 9.89 -11.18
N HIS A 257 13.44 9.68 -10.46
CA HIS A 257 14.67 9.10 -11.00
C HIS A 257 14.65 7.57 -10.97
N HIS A 258 14.01 6.98 -9.97
CA HIS A 258 13.95 5.54 -9.78
C HIS A 258 12.69 5.15 -9.02
N PHE A 259 12.10 4.02 -9.39
CA PHE A 259 11.05 3.36 -8.62
C PHE A 259 11.20 1.85 -8.78
N GLU A 260 11.12 1.16 -7.66
CA GLU A 260 10.98 -0.29 -7.61
C GLU A 260 10.17 -0.75 -6.40
N ALA A 261 9.51 -1.89 -6.55
CA ALA A 261 8.90 -2.63 -5.46
C ALA A 261 9.00 -4.12 -5.77
N TYR A 262 9.47 -4.95 -4.85
CA TYR A 262 9.60 -6.39 -5.10
C TYR A 262 9.39 -7.23 -3.84
N VAL A 263 8.93 -8.45 -4.03
CA VAL A 263 8.92 -9.48 -2.97
C VAL A 263 10.33 -10.05 -2.85
N PRO A 264 10.99 -9.95 -1.68
CA PRO A 264 12.32 -10.53 -1.49
C PRO A 264 12.34 -12.02 -1.79
N ALA A 265 13.27 -12.44 -2.66
CA ALA A 265 13.36 -13.80 -3.16
C ALA A 265 14.52 -14.61 -2.54
N ASP A 266 15.25 -14.04 -1.58
CA ASP A 266 16.40 -14.64 -0.89
C ASP A 266 16.02 -15.78 0.08
N ARG A 267 14.78 -15.77 0.60
CA ARG A 267 14.25 -16.80 1.50
C ARG A 267 13.71 -18.01 0.75
N GLN A 268 13.62 -19.18 1.39
CA GLN A 268 13.04 -20.38 0.76
C GLN A 268 11.54 -20.28 0.57
N LEU A 269 10.86 -19.53 1.45
CA LEU A 269 9.42 -19.31 1.47
C LEU A 269 9.19 -17.80 1.66
N ASN A 270 8.18 -17.24 0.99
CA ASN A 270 7.92 -15.80 1.02
C ASN A 270 6.46 -15.41 0.69
N VAL A 271 5.54 -16.37 0.67
CA VAL A 271 4.11 -16.14 0.43
C VAL A 271 3.31 -17.07 1.34
N ASP A 272 2.41 -16.48 2.12
CA ASP A 272 1.35 -17.19 2.83
C ASP A 272 0.14 -17.43 1.92
N LEU A 273 -0.49 -18.59 2.07
CA LEU A 273 -1.73 -18.95 1.40
C LEU A 273 -2.77 -19.34 2.44
N GLU A 274 -3.95 -18.75 2.34
CA GLU A 274 -5.10 -19.15 3.15
C GLU A 274 -6.33 -19.33 2.27
N TRP A 275 -7.09 -20.40 2.47
CA TRP A 275 -8.31 -20.59 1.72
C TRP A 275 -9.38 -21.39 2.44
N LEU A 276 -10.62 -21.18 2.02
CA LEU A 276 -11.73 -21.97 2.53
C LEU A 276 -11.88 -23.28 1.77
N VAL A 277 -11.97 -24.38 2.51
CA VAL A 277 -12.37 -25.69 2.01
C VAL A 277 -13.75 -26.07 2.54
N GLN A 278 -14.51 -26.77 1.71
CA GLN A 278 -15.77 -27.36 2.11
C GLN A 278 -15.51 -28.79 2.61
N GLN A 279 -15.90 -29.11 3.84
CA GLN A 279 -15.86 -30.49 4.29
C GLN A 279 -16.91 -31.32 3.53
N HIS A 280 -16.51 -32.47 2.99
CA HIS A 280 -17.36 -33.39 2.24
C HIS A 280 -18.64 -33.87 2.99
N LYS A 281 -18.80 -33.58 4.30
CA LYS A 281 -19.95 -34.00 5.13
C LYS A 281 -20.38 -32.97 6.19
N GLY A 282 -20.40 -31.67 5.88
CA GLY A 282 -20.94 -30.66 6.81
C GLY A 282 -21.11 -29.27 6.18
N ASN A 283 -21.90 -28.41 6.83
CA ASN A 283 -22.01 -26.97 6.50
C ASN A 283 -20.87 -26.13 7.13
N THR A 284 -19.89 -26.77 7.75
CA THR A 284 -18.73 -26.11 8.38
C THR A 284 -17.66 -25.84 7.33
N GLN A 285 -17.40 -24.55 7.07
CA GLN A 285 -16.23 -24.10 6.32
C GLN A 285 -15.01 -24.15 7.23
N ASN A 286 -13.92 -24.74 6.74
CA ASN A 286 -12.62 -24.71 7.40
C ASN A 286 -11.67 -23.85 6.58
N THR A 287 -10.76 -23.16 7.26
CA THR A 287 -9.61 -22.50 6.63
C THR A 287 -8.45 -23.47 6.58
N GLU A 288 -7.89 -23.65 5.38
CA GLU A 288 -6.62 -24.31 5.16
C GLU A 288 -5.55 -23.26 4.92
N VAL A 289 -4.32 -23.60 5.33
CA VAL A 289 -3.16 -22.74 5.17
C VAL A 289 -2.00 -23.50 4.54
N ASP A 290 -1.17 -22.82 3.77
CA ASP A 290 0.12 -23.30 3.30
C ASP A 290 1.06 -22.12 3.10
N ILE A 291 2.34 -22.41 2.94
CA ILE A 291 3.35 -21.40 2.67
C ILE A 291 4.16 -21.84 1.46
N GLY A 292 4.44 -20.91 0.56
CA GLY A 292 5.17 -21.20 -0.65
C GLY A 292 6.14 -20.12 -1.06
N LYS A 293 6.64 -20.29 -2.28
CA LYS A 293 7.73 -19.51 -2.85
C LYS A 293 7.33 -18.87 -4.17
N VAL A 294 7.46 -17.55 -4.24
CA VAL A 294 7.55 -16.81 -5.49
C VAL A 294 8.99 -16.42 -5.75
N THR A 295 9.45 -16.69 -6.97
CA THR A 295 10.81 -16.37 -7.40
C THR A 295 10.95 -14.98 -8.00
N GLU A 296 9.85 -14.41 -8.51
CA GLU A 296 9.83 -13.10 -9.15
C GLU A 296 8.46 -12.44 -8.98
N MET A 297 8.43 -11.28 -8.33
CA MET A 297 7.29 -10.37 -8.24
C MET A 297 7.87 -8.95 -8.02
N CYS A 298 8.07 -8.21 -9.11
CA CYS A 298 8.75 -6.90 -9.16
C CYS A 298 7.91 -5.89 -9.95
N LEU A 299 7.87 -4.64 -9.47
CA LEU A 299 7.51 -3.45 -10.23
C LEU A 299 8.77 -2.62 -10.42
N SER A 300 8.95 -2.03 -11.60
CA SER A 300 10.08 -1.14 -11.88
C SER A 300 9.67 0.00 -12.80
N LEU A 301 10.27 1.17 -12.58
CA LEU A 301 10.30 2.24 -13.56
C LEU A 301 10.94 1.74 -14.86
N ASP A 302 10.29 1.99 -15.99
CA ASP A 302 10.82 1.68 -17.32
C ASP A 302 11.95 2.66 -17.65
N THR A 303 13.15 2.28 -17.21
CA THR A 303 14.40 2.94 -17.55
C THR A 303 15.33 1.94 -18.21
N VAL A 304 16.40 2.43 -18.84
CA VAL A 304 17.33 1.63 -19.63
C VAL A 304 18.00 0.49 -18.83
N ASP A 305 17.97 0.54 -17.48
CA ASP A 305 18.74 -0.35 -16.61
C ASP A 305 17.96 -1.40 -15.76
N GLY A 306 16.62 -1.46 -15.83
CA GLY A 306 15.77 -2.55 -15.28
C GLY A 306 15.90 -2.91 -13.77
N CYS A 307 15.11 -3.90 -13.27
CA CYS A 307 15.11 -4.39 -11.86
C CYS A 307 16.51 -4.95 -11.39
N SER A 308 17.58 -4.91 -12.20
CA SER A 308 18.85 -5.58 -11.87
C SER A 308 19.82 -4.74 -11.03
N LEU A 309 19.67 -3.41 -11.00
CA LEU A 309 20.57 -2.51 -10.26
C LEU A 309 20.35 -2.50 -8.74
N SER A 310 19.22 -2.99 -8.24
CA SER A 310 18.84 -2.78 -6.84
C SER A 310 19.37 -3.77 -5.83
N LYS A 311 19.67 -5.00 -6.23
CA LYS A 311 20.28 -6.00 -5.33
C LYS A 311 21.62 -5.52 -4.79
N GLN A 312 22.37 -4.76 -5.58
CA GLN A 312 23.63 -4.17 -5.15
C GLN A 312 23.41 -3.03 -4.16
N TRP A 313 22.40 -2.18 -4.40
CA TRP A 313 22.08 -1.07 -3.51
C TRP A 313 21.51 -1.52 -2.15
N ALA A 314 20.66 -2.54 -2.13
CA ALA A 314 20.10 -3.09 -0.89
C ALA A 314 21.17 -3.62 0.07
N SER A 315 22.37 -3.93 -0.44
CA SER A 315 23.52 -4.36 0.35
C SER A 315 24.38 -3.21 0.90
N GLU A 316 24.09 -1.96 0.53
CA GLU A 316 24.76 -0.78 1.07
C GLU A 316 24.32 -0.53 2.52
N GLY A 317 25.26 -0.20 3.40
CA GLY A 317 24.99 -0.04 4.84
C GLY A 317 23.88 0.97 5.18
N ILE A 318 23.72 2.02 4.36
CA ILE A 318 22.65 3.02 4.52
C ILE A 318 21.27 2.41 4.23
N ALA A 319 21.17 1.60 3.16
CA ALA A 319 19.93 0.91 2.82
C ALA A 319 19.56 -0.12 3.89
N VAL A 320 20.54 -0.87 4.39
CA VAL A 320 20.35 -1.86 5.46
C VAL A 320 19.79 -1.22 6.73
N GLU A 321 20.36 -0.08 7.14
CA GLU A 321 19.90 0.64 8.32
C GLU A 321 18.48 1.21 8.15
N ALA A 322 18.15 1.71 6.96
CA ALA A 322 16.83 2.20 6.65
C ALA A 322 15.77 1.08 6.68
N PHE A 323 16.05 -0.07 6.06
CA PHE A 323 15.16 -1.24 6.16
C PHE A 323 15.04 -1.76 7.60
N ARG A 324 16.13 -1.74 8.39
CA ARG A 324 16.09 -2.12 9.81
C ARG A 324 15.12 -1.25 10.60
N LYS A 325 15.06 0.06 10.32
CA LYS A 325 14.09 0.96 10.97
C LYS A 325 12.64 0.65 10.58
N LEU A 326 12.39 0.29 9.32
CA LEU A 326 11.09 -0.19 8.88
C LEU A 326 10.73 -1.50 9.60
N ASP A 327 11.66 -2.45 9.68
CA ASP A 327 11.45 -3.71 10.38
C ASP A 327 11.08 -3.49 11.85
N GLN A 328 11.73 -2.55 12.55
CA GLN A 328 11.40 -2.20 13.93
C GLN A 328 10.06 -1.48 14.11
N MET A 329 9.58 -0.81 13.06
CA MET A 329 8.27 -0.16 13.05
C MET A 329 7.14 -1.18 12.92
N PHE A 330 7.31 -2.20 12.08
CA PHE A 330 6.34 -3.29 11.94
C PHE A 330 6.44 -4.35 13.05
N PHE A 331 7.64 -4.60 13.56
CA PHE A 331 7.91 -5.59 14.61
C PHE A 331 8.65 -4.93 15.78
N PRO A 332 7.92 -4.37 16.75
CA PRO A 332 8.52 -3.70 17.90
C PRO A 332 9.52 -4.58 18.68
N PHE A 333 9.37 -5.90 18.64
CA PHE A 333 10.31 -6.83 19.28
C PHE A 333 11.71 -6.84 18.63
N LEU A 334 11.87 -6.37 17.39
CA LEU A 334 13.18 -6.20 16.74
C LEU A 334 13.98 -5.01 17.30
N GLN A 335 13.42 -4.26 18.25
CA GLN A 335 14.16 -3.27 19.05
C GLN A 335 15.04 -3.95 20.11
N VAL A 336 14.78 -5.22 20.42
CA VAL A 336 15.60 -6.00 21.35
C VAL A 336 16.85 -6.51 20.62
N PRO A 337 18.06 -6.30 21.17
CA PRO A 337 19.28 -6.85 20.59
C PRO A 337 19.26 -8.39 20.60
N TYR A 338 19.51 -8.99 19.43
CA TYR A 338 19.64 -10.44 19.30
C TYR A 338 21.09 -10.86 19.50
N TYR A 339 21.27 -11.85 20.36
CA TYR A 339 22.56 -12.48 20.63
C TYR A 339 22.44 -13.97 20.35
N ASN A 340 23.49 -14.59 19.82
CA ASN A 340 23.57 -16.05 19.81
C ASN A 340 23.67 -16.58 21.25
N LEU A 341 23.35 -17.86 21.46
CA LEU A 341 23.31 -18.48 22.79
C LEU A 341 24.57 -18.23 23.64
N SER A 342 25.75 -18.36 23.03
CA SER A 342 27.02 -18.12 23.75
C SER A 342 27.20 -16.64 24.14
N ALA A 343 26.79 -15.72 23.28
CA ALA A 343 26.84 -14.28 23.57
C ALA A 343 25.82 -13.87 24.64
N VAL A 344 24.60 -14.43 24.62
CA VAL A 344 23.58 -14.19 25.67
C VAL A 344 24.13 -14.55 27.04
N VAL A 345 24.73 -15.74 27.18
CA VAL A 345 25.26 -16.21 28.47
C VAL A 345 26.39 -15.30 28.97
N ARG A 346 27.29 -14.88 28.09
CA ARG A 346 28.37 -13.93 28.45
C ARG A 346 27.82 -12.57 28.88
N GLU A 347 26.83 -12.06 28.17
CA GLU A 347 26.21 -10.77 28.46
C GLU A 347 25.39 -10.81 29.76
N ALA A 348 24.69 -11.91 30.01
CA ALA A 348 23.96 -12.13 31.25
C ALA A 348 24.92 -12.21 32.44
N TRP A 349 26.05 -12.92 32.30
CA TRP A 349 27.08 -13.00 33.32
C TRP A 349 27.71 -11.64 33.63
N SER A 350 28.13 -10.90 32.59
CA SER A 350 28.77 -9.59 32.75
C SER A 350 27.85 -8.56 33.41
N ARG A 351 26.54 -8.64 33.13
CA ARG A 351 25.52 -7.74 33.68
C ARG A 351 24.86 -8.25 34.97
N GLN A 352 25.28 -9.39 35.51
CA GLN A 352 24.65 -10.06 36.64
C GLN A 352 23.12 -10.22 36.48
N LYS A 353 22.69 -10.62 35.27
CA LYS A 353 21.27 -10.86 34.94
C LYS A 353 21.00 -12.35 34.77
N LEU A 354 19.75 -12.75 35.02
CA LEU A 354 19.27 -14.09 34.69
C LEU A 354 18.98 -14.21 33.19
N VAL A 355 19.15 -15.41 32.64
CA VAL A 355 18.74 -15.75 31.28
C VAL A 355 17.32 -16.33 31.34
N HIS A 356 16.38 -15.71 30.63
CA HIS A 356 15.05 -16.24 30.39
C HIS A 356 15.00 -16.80 28.96
N SER A 357 14.57 -18.05 28.79
CA SER A 357 14.49 -18.71 27.49
C SER A 357 13.03 -18.87 27.07
N ILE A 358 12.71 -18.40 25.87
CA ILE A 358 11.41 -18.59 25.22
C ILE A 358 11.65 -19.50 24.02
N ILE A 359 10.83 -20.54 23.88
CA ILE A 359 10.83 -21.42 22.71
C ILE A 359 9.55 -21.11 21.93
N THR A 360 9.72 -20.67 20.69
CA THR A 360 8.61 -20.41 19.77
C THR A 360 8.56 -21.49 18.70
N TRP A 361 7.35 -21.86 18.28
CA TRP A 361 7.14 -22.64 17.07
C TRP A 361 7.04 -21.67 15.91
N GLY A 362 8.08 -21.62 15.08
CA GLY A 362 8.20 -20.70 13.96
C GLY A 362 9.30 -19.65 14.15
N PRO A 363 9.80 -19.09 13.03
CA PRO A 363 10.80 -18.04 13.08
C PRO A 363 10.22 -16.74 13.67
N LEU A 364 11.07 -15.95 14.33
CA LEU A 364 10.73 -14.58 14.77
C LEU A 364 10.88 -13.56 13.63
N ASP A 365 11.07 -14.03 12.40
CA ASP A 365 11.28 -13.21 11.22
C ASP A 365 10.21 -13.49 10.16
N ASP A 366 10.12 -12.57 9.21
CA ASP A 366 9.04 -12.46 8.23
C ASP A 366 9.17 -13.49 7.09
N GLN A 367 8.86 -14.77 7.35
CA GLN A 367 8.86 -15.81 6.32
C GLN A 367 7.53 -15.88 5.56
N SER A 368 6.45 -15.50 6.23
CA SER A 368 5.10 -15.28 5.74
C SER A 368 4.40 -14.34 6.74
N CYS A 369 3.44 -13.53 6.26
CA CYS A 369 2.71 -12.59 7.13
C CYS A 369 1.88 -13.32 8.18
#